data_AF-A0A662EKP3-F1
#
_entry.id   AF-A0A662EKP3-F1
#
_cell.length_a   1.000
_cell.length_b   1.000
_cell.length_c   1.000
_cell.angle_alpha   90.00
_cell.angle_beta   90.00
_cell.angle_gamma   90.00
#
_symmetry.space_group_name_H-M   'P 1'
#
loop_
_entity.id
_entity.type
_entity.pdbx_description
1 polymer ?
#
loop_
_entity_poly.entity_id
_entity_poly.type
_entity_poly.pdbx_seq_one_letter_code
_entity_poly.pdbx_strand_id
1 'polypeptide(L)'
;MVRVAAREKFRIKTKLWPRGDQPKAIRELTEGVLSGLRYQTLLGATGTGKSLGYSEPVLVFRREREALQPHLLAIGDLVETLMGTRPQAVVDDGENLLLPLEEQDMFVPSFNPRSGEVALRRVLAVSKHRAPQYMYRVRTACGREVLTTGDHNFFVLRDGEILLLRTDELQGSDYLPLPISIPFVTSSLEELELEKFLPGDITVDAGDLLQGAVDSFGKEYVLGLLKKHYADARAKLWSSISHKKGRIPLDKFKDICRNLPREWLEEQIDSVRAELSPRYSLPLRLKLTPGLLRLMGIYLAEGHAERRYILISSRDETLRRIVFSTLAELGFRASVRRNTDICIGSRLLSEFFSKLMGSRAHEKHLPPFWPQLSAKQLGELLGTFFDGDGGVEKEGIACTTASKRLAYELLYALLRLGIWARVRKKHVQGRRFWLVTITGVENLELFARNIGFSIERKRKALQELLKKKPDTNVDLIPGISSWVKLMRKRADLSQRALSEL
;
A
#
# COMPACT_ATOMS: atom_id res chain seq x y z
N MET A 1 12.57 34.03 -37.34
CA MET A 1 13.77 33.23 -37.04
C MET A 1 14.99 34.11 -37.26
N VAL A 2 15.72 34.43 -36.19
CA VAL A 2 16.97 35.19 -36.30
C VAL A 2 18.01 34.28 -36.95
N ARG A 3 18.44 34.60 -38.17
CA ARG A 3 19.58 33.93 -38.82
C ARG A 3 20.85 34.45 -38.16
N VAL A 4 21.49 33.61 -37.35
CA VAL A 4 22.81 33.89 -36.79
C VAL A 4 23.79 34.00 -37.96
N ALA A 5 24.44 35.16 -38.11
CA ALA A 5 25.41 35.40 -39.17
C ALA A 5 26.56 34.38 -39.07
N ALA A 6 27.01 33.86 -40.22
CA ALA A 6 27.92 32.72 -40.37
C ALA A 6 29.34 32.88 -39.78
N ARG A 7 29.59 33.87 -38.92
CA ARG A 7 30.90 34.17 -38.33
C ARG A 7 30.92 34.28 -36.80
N GLU A 8 29.78 34.20 -36.11
CA GLU A 8 29.77 34.14 -34.65
C GLU A 8 29.71 32.68 -34.18
N LYS A 9 30.82 32.18 -33.62
CA LYS A 9 30.85 30.86 -32.98
C LYS A 9 29.89 30.88 -31.81
N PHE A 10 28.92 29.96 -31.78
CA PHE A 10 28.07 29.72 -30.62
C PHE A 10 28.94 29.48 -29.38
N ARG A 11 28.86 30.37 -28.39
CA ARG A 11 29.60 30.27 -27.13
C ARG A 11 28.63 29.96 -26.00
N ILE A 12 28.71 28.75 -25.45
CA ILE A 12 27.99 28.39 -24.24
C ILE A 12 28.62 29.14 -23.06
N LYS A 13 27.80 29.91 -22.32
CA LYS A 13 28.19 30.54 -21.06
C LYS A 13 27.57 29.76 -19.90
N THR A 14 28.35 28.87 -19.29
CA THR A 14 27.90 28.03 -18.17
C THR A 14 28.97 27.92 -17.09
N LYS A 15 28.56 27.67 -15.85
CA LYS A 15 29.45 27.30 -14.73
C LYS A 15 29.57 25.78 -14.57
N LEU A 16 28.81 25.00 -15.36
CA LEU A 16 28.74 23.54 -15.27
C LEU A 16 29.81 22.90 -16.14
N TRP A 17 30.48 21.88 -15.61
CA TRP A 17 31.49 21.09 -16.32
C TRP A 17 30.98 19.66 -16.50
N PRO A 18 31.16 19.02 -17.67
CA PRO A 18 30.78 17.63 -17.87
C PRO A 18 31.46 16.71 -16.84
N ARG A 19 30.69 15.85 -16.18
CA ARG A 19 31.18 14.88 -15.17
C ARG A 19 30.56 13.50 -15.39
N GLY A 20 31.21 12.45 -14.89
CA GLY A 20 30.72 11.07 -15.03
C GLY A 20 30.79 10.59 -16.49
N ASP A 21 29.69 10.02 -16.98
CA ASP A 21 29.47 9.56 -18.36
C ASP A 21 29.29 10.72 -19.36
N GLN A 22 28.97 11.92 -18.88
CA GLN A 22 28.66 13.09 -19.70
C GLN A 22 29.72 13.46 -20.74
N PRO A 23 31.05 13.41 -20.47
CA PRO A 23 32.06 13.69 -21.50
C PRO A 23 32.03 12.69 -22.67
N LYS A 24 31.70 11.41 -22.41
CA LYS A 24 31.54 10.38 -23.44
C LYS A 24 30.25 10.63 -24.22
N ALA A 25 29.15 10.82 -23.52
CA ALA A 25 27.84 11.16 -24.09
C ALA A 25 27.88 12.40 -24.98
N ILE A 26 28.56 13.47 -24.56
CA ILE A 26 28.75 14.70 -25.34
C ILE A 26 29.55 14.41 -26.62
N ARG A 27 30.61 13.59 -26.54
CA ARG A 27 31.40 13.21 -27.73
C ARG A 27 30.55 12.44 -28.74
N GLU A 28 29.85 11.40 -28.30
CA GLU A 28 29.00 10.57 -29.16
C GLU A 28 27.87 11.39 -29.81
N LEU A 29 27.20 12.27 -29.04
CA LEU A 29 26.19 13.18 -29.58
C LEU A 29 26.78 14.18 -30.58
N THR A 30 27.97 14.70 -30.31
CA THR A 30 28.64 15.65 -31.21
C THR A 30 29.00 14.97 -32.53
N GLU A 31 29.57 13.76 -32.47
CA GLU A 31 29.89 12.95 -33.64
C GLU A 31 28.64 12.60 -34.45
N GLY A 32 27.54 12.23 -33.79
CA GLY A 32 26.28 11.96 -34.47
C GLY A 32 25.70 13.20 -35.17
N VAL A 33 25.77 14.37 -34.55
CA VAL A 33 25.33 15.63 -35.19
C VAL A 33 26.21 15.95 -36.42
N LEU A 34 27.53 15.82 -36.28
CA LEU A 34 28.48 16.12 -37.36
C LEU A 34 28.40 15.11 -38.52
N SER A 35 28.02 13.86 -38.24
CA SER A 35 27.80 12.82 -39.24
C SER A 35 26.40 12.87 -39.90
N GLY A 36 25.57 13.85 -39.52
CA GLY A 36 24.26 14.07 -40.14
C GLY A 36 23.14 13.17 -39.61
N LEU A 37 23.33 12.50 -38.46
CA LEU A 37 22.27 11.72 -37.82
C LEU A 37 21.12 12.64 -37.38
N ARG A 38 19.97 12.47 -38.03
CA ARG A 38 18.75 13.26 -37.79
C ARG A 38 18.08 12.96 -36.45
N TYR A 39 18.26 11.74 -35.95
CA TYR A 39 17.75 11.26 -34.67
C TYR A 39 18.89 10.58 -33.91
N GLN A 40 19.09 10.97 -32.66
CA GLN A 40 20.11 10.41 -31.77
C GLN A 40 19.48 10.17 -30.40
N THR A 41 19.67 8.97 -29.87
CA THR A 41 19.18 8.58 -28.55
C THR A 41 20.33 8.65 -27.57
N LEU A 42 20.25 9.56 -26.60
CA LEU A 42 21.18 9.61 -25.49
C LEU A 42 20.74 8.60 -24.42
N LEU A 43 21.47 7.50 -24.29
CA LEU A 43 21.40 6.62 -23.13
C LEU A 43 22.38 7.15 -22.08
N GLY A 44 21.99 8.23 -21.41
CA GLY A 44 22.75 8.77 -20.29
C GLY A 44 22.17 8.31 -18.96
N ALA A 45 22.96 8.45 -17.91
CA ALA A 45 22.57 8.38 -16.51
C ALA A 45 21.55 9.48 -16.09
N THR A 46 20.58 9.83 -16.94
CA THR A 46 19.48 10.73 -16.60
C THR A 46 18.54 10.05 -15.61
N GLY A 47 18.78 10.25 -14.31
CA GLY A 47 17.93 9.75 -13.22
C GLY A 47 18.62 8.81 -12.24
N THR A 48 19.89 8.47 -12.44
CA THR A 48 20.62 7.46 -11.65
C THR A 48 20.95 7.87 -10.21
N GLY A 49 20.80 9.15 -9.87
CA GLY A 49 20.80 9.61 -8.48
C GLY A 49 19.46 10.25 -8.05
N LYS A 50 18.36 10.03 -8.78
CA LYS A 50 17.02 10.42 -8.28
C LYS A 50 16.33 9.23 -7.66
N SER A 51 16.80 8.82 -6.49
CA SER A 51 16.50 7.48 -6.00
C SER A 51 15.99 7.47 -4.56
N LEU A 52 15.26 6.40 -4.25
CA LEU A 52 14.65 6.16 -2.95
C LEU A 52 15.39 5.05 -2.22
N GLY A 53 15.29 5.04 -0.89
CA GLY A 53 15.74 3.90 -0.10
C GLY A 53 14.98 2.62 -0.45
N TYR A 54 15.64 1.46 -0.35
CA TYR A 54 15.10 0.15 -0.74
C TYR A 54 13.70 -0.12 -0.13
N SER A 55 13.53 0.19 1.15
CA SER A 55 12.29 -0.09 1.89
C SER A 55 11.24 1.02 1.79
N GLU A 56 11.47 2.07 1.00
CA GLU A 56 10.51 3.16 0.87
C GLU A 56 9.24 2.67 0.15
N PRO A 57 8.05 2.95 0.69
CA PRO A 57 6.80 2.49 0.12
C PRO A 57 6.44 3.32 -1.13
N VAL A 58 6.02 2.65 -2.19
CA VAL A 58 5.49 3.24 -3.42
C VAL A 58 4.10 2.69 -3.71
N LEU A 59 3.19 3.59 -4.05
CA LEU A 59 1.85 3.23 -4.49
C LEU A 59 1.86 3.04 -6.01
N VAL A 60 1.67 1.80 -6.45
CA VAL A 60 1.61 1.42 -7.86
C VAL A 60 0.24 0.90 -8.22
N PHE A 61 -0.20 1.14 -9.45
CA PHE A 61 -1.42 0.60 -10.02
C PHE A 61 -1.04 -0.37 -11.12
N ARG A 62 -1.54 -1.60 -11.05
CA ARG A 62 -1.25 -2.66 -12.02
C ARG A 62 -2.54 -3.11 -12.67
N ARG A 63 -2.50 -3.46 -13.95
CA ARG A 63 -3.63 -4.13 -14.60
C ARG A 63 -3.77 -5.54 -14.03
N GLU A 64 -4.90 -5.79 -13.38
CA GLU A 64 -5.32 -7.13 -12.95
C GLU A 64 -6.70 -7.39 -13.53
N ARG A 65 -6.82 -8.43 -14.36
CA ARG A 65 -8.01 -8.66 -15.20
C ARG A 65 -8.31 -7.39 -16.02
N GLU A 66 -9.51 -6.83 -15.91
CA GLU A 66 -9.94 -5.64 -16.67
C GLU A 66 -9.73 -4.31 -15.93
N ALA A 67 -9.25 -4.33 -14.68
CA ALA A 67 -9.16 -3.14 -13.83
C ALA A 67 -7.72 -2.80 -13.41
N LEU A 68 -7.47 -1.52 -13.12
CA LEU A 68 -6.23 -1.10 -12.46
C LEU A 68 -6.39 -1.25 -10.95
N GLN A 69 -5.58 -2.13 -10.35
CA GLN A 69 -5.57 -2.39 -8.92
C GLN A 69 -4.38 -1.70 -8.25
N PRO A 70 -4.59 -0.98 -7.14
CA PRO A 70 -3.52 -0.35 -6.38
C PRO A 70 -2.81 -1.36 -5.47
N HIS A 71 -1.50 -1.15 -5.31
CA HIS A 71 -0.65 -1.89 -4.39
C HIS A 71 0.33 -0.92 -3.72
N LEU A 72 0.47 -1.01 -2.40
CA LEU A 72 1.51 -0.31 -1.66
C LEU A 72 2.66 -1.30 -1.41
N LEU A 73 3.79 -1.09 -2.09
CA LEU A 73 4.93 -2.02 -2.07
C LEU A 73 6.21 -1.30 -1.68
N ALA A 74 7.16 -1.99 -1.07
CA ALA A 74 8.52 -1.48 -0.97
C ALA A 74 9.12 -1.39 -2.39
N ILE A 75 9.69 -0.23 -2.75
CA ILE A 75 10.23 -0.03 -4.09
C ILE A 75 11.35 -1.03 -4.42
N GLY A 76 12.19 -1.39 -3.45
CA GLY A 76 13.24 -2.37 -3.63
C GLY A 76 12.70 -3.75 -4.01
N ASP A 77 11.76 -4.28 -3.23
CA ASP A 77 11.15 -5.60 -3.51
C ASP A 77 10.42 -5.60 -4.86
N LEU A 78 9.76 -4.49 -5.20
CA LEU A 78 9.13 -4.29 -6.50
C LEU A 78 10.15 -4.40 -7.65
N VAL A 79 11.26 -3.67 -7.56
CA VAL A 79 12.28 -3.65 -8.62
C VAL A 79 12.99 -5.00 -8.73
N GLU A 80 13.37 -5.61 -7.61
CA GLU A 80 14.00 -6.94 -7.57
C GLU A 80 13.09 -8.02 -8.18
N THR A 81 11.79 -8.00 -7.85
CA THR A 81 10.83 -8.95 -8.43
C THR A 81 10.70 -8.77 -9.94
N LEU A 82 10.62 -7.53 -10.43
CA LEU A 82 10.50 -7.26 -11.87
C LEU A 82 11.77 -7.68 -12.63
N MET A 83 12.95 -7.37 -12.09
CA MET A 83 14.22 -7.77 -12.71
C MET A 83 14.44 -9.29 -12.65
N GLY A 84 14.08 -9.94 -11.55
CA GLY A 84 14.21 -11.39 -11.39
C GLY A 84 13.27 -12.20 -12.30
N THR A 85 12.12 -11.65 -12.66
CA THR A 85 11.18 -12.29 -13.60
C THR A 85 11.56 -12.09 -15.07
N ARG A 86 12.38 -11.07 -15.39
CA ARG A 86 12.83 -10.75 -16.76
C ARG A 86 14.33 -10.44 -16.82
N PRO A 87 15.22 -11.34 -16.34
CA PRO A 87 16.65 -11.06 -16.24
C PRO A 87 17.30 -10.74 -17.60
N GLN A 88 16.81 -11.35 -18.67
CA GLN A 88 17.28 -11.14 -20.05
C GLN A 88 16.95 -9.76 -20.63
N ALA A 89 16.00 -9.02 -20.03
CA ALA A 89 15.60 -7.68 -20.48
C ALA A 89 16.27 -6.57 -19.66
N VAL A 90 17.09 -6.92 -18.67
CA VAL A 90 17.81 -5.96 -17.83
C VAL A 90 19.02 -5.45 -18.60
N VAL A 91 19.13 -4.13 -18.71
CA VAL A 91 20.29 -3.42 -19.25
C VAL A 91 21.21 -3.03 -18.09
N ASP A 92 22.47 -3.40 -18.20
CA ASP A 92 23.53 -3.05 -17.25
C ASP A 92 24.50 -2.06 -17.92
N ASP A 93 24.61 -0.85 -17.37
CA ASP A 93 25.55 0.17 -17.84
C ASP A 93 26.87 0.20 -17.04
N GLY A 94 27.03 -0.71 -16.08
CA GLY A 94 28.18 -0.83 -15.18
C GLY A 94 27.99 -0.16 -13.82
N GLU A 95 27.07 0.82 -13.70
CA GLU A 95 26.74 1.49 -12.45
C GLU A 95 25.27 1.28 -12.04
N ASN A 96 24.40 1.10 -13.03
CA ASN A 96 22.96 1.00 -12.90
C ASN A 96 22.43 -0.21 -13.67
N LEU A 97 21.45 -0.86 -13.06
CA LEU A 97 20.60 -1.83 -13.72
C LEU A 97 19.28 -1.17 -14.06
N LEU A 98 18.87 -1.26 -15.31
CA LEU A 98 17.64 -0.68 -15.84
C LEU A 98 16.81 -1.75 -16.54
N LEU A 99 15.52 -1.80 -16.23
CA LEU A 99 14.57 -2.69 -16.87
C LEU A 99 13.46 -1.85 -17.54
N PRO A 100 13.41 -1.78 -18.87
CA PRO A 100 12.30 -1.22 -19.61
C PRO A 100 11.00 -2.01 -19.36
N LEU A 101 9.86 -1.31 -19.27
CA LEU A 101 8.54 -1.86 -18.97
C LEU A 101 7.55 -1.66 -20.13
N GLU A 102 8.05 -1.77 -21.36
CA GLU A 102 7.30 -1.50 -22.60
C GLU A 102 6.03 -2.35 -22.79
N GLU A 103 5.94 -3.50 -22.11
CA GLU A 103 4.80 -4.42 -22.17
C GLU A 103 4.02 -4.50 -20.86
N GLN A 104 4.37 -3.72 -19.83
CA GLN A 104 3.73 -3.78 -18.51
C GLN A 104 2.80 -2.59 -18.30
N ASP A 105 1.54 -2.89 -17.97
CA ASP A 105 0.54 -1.92 -17.53
C ASP A 105 0.75 -1.59 -16.05
N MET A 106 1.81 -0.83 -15.75
CA MET A 106 2.09 -0.30 -14.42
C MET A 106 2.02 1.22 -14.43
N PHE A 107 1.32 1.79 -13.45
CA PHE A 107 1.06 3.22 -13.34
C PHE A 107 1.35 3.72 -11.92
N VAL A 108 1.68 4.99 -11.78
CA VAL A 108 1.88 5.66 -10.49
C VAL A 108 1.15 7.00 -10.46
N PRO A 109 0.62 7.44 -9.31
CA PRO A 109 0.15 8.82 -9.15
C PRO A 109 1.30 9.78 -9.38
N SER A 110 1.09 10.75 -10.28
CA SER A 110 2.10 11.76 -10.64
C SER A 110 1.49 13.15 -10.58
N PHE A 111 2.26 14.10 -10.06
CA PHE A 111 1.88 15.51 -9.94
C PHE A 111 2.35 16.28 -11.18
N ASN A 112 1.45 17.07 -11.77
CA ASN A 112 1.80 18.03 -12.82
C ASN A 112 2.08 19.40 -12.19
N PRO A 113 3.34 19.88 -12.14
CA PRO A 113 3.67 21.15 -11.50
C PRO A 113 3.11 22.38 -12.22
N ARG A 114 2.62 22.25 -13.47
CA ARG A 114 2.00 23.35 -14.21
C ARG A 114 0.51 23.50 -13.92
N SER A 115 -0.22 22.38 -13.84
CA SER A 115 -1.66 22.40 -13.57
C SER A 115 -2.02 22.21 -12.10
N GLY A 116 -1.10 21.68 -11.29
CA GLY A 116 -1.37 21.29 -9.90
C GLY A 116 -2.09 19.94 -9.76
N GLU A 117 -2.43 19.29 -10.87
CA GLU A 117 -3.26 18.08 -10.87
C GLU A 117 -2.44 16.82 -10.63
N VAL A 118 -3.10 15.82 -10.03
CA VAL A 118 -2.56 14.47 -9.85
C VAL A 118 -3.26 13.52 -10.82
N ALA A 119 -2.47 12.79 -11.61
CA ALA A 119 -2.99 11.80 -12.55
C ALA A 119 -2.13 10.54 -12.55
N LEU A 120 -2.72 9.40 -12.91
CA LEU A 120 -1.96 8.18 -13.14
C LEU A 120 -1.09 8.32 -14.40
N ARG A 121 0.21 8.03 -14.26
CA ARG A 121 1.16 8.00 -15.38
C ARG A 121 1.80 6.63 -15.46
N ARG A 122 1.98 6.16 -16.69
CA ARG A 122 2.60 4.88 -16.98
C ARG A 122 4.07 4.90 -16.57
N VAL A 123 4.52 3.82 -15.94
CA VAL A 123 5.94 3.60 -15.61
C VAL A 123 6.63 3.01 -16.83
N LEU A 124 7.65 3.70 -17.34
CA LEU A 124 8.37 3.29 -18.55
C LEU A 124 9.52 2.33 -18.26
N ALA A 125 10.16 2.46 -17.11
CA ALA A 125 11.25 1.61 -16.68
C ALA A 125 11.36 1.61 -15.16
N VAL A 126 12.00 0.57 -14.62
CA VAL A 126 12.51 0.58 -13.24
C VAL A 126 14.03 0.50 -13.27
N SER A 127 14.68 1.05 -12.25
CA SER A 127 16.13 0.99 -12.12
C SER A 127 16.57 0.74 -10.68
N LYS A 128 17.76 0.16 -10.53
CA LYS A 128 18.47 0.04 -9.26
C LYS A 128 19.96 0.28 -9.47
N HIS A 129 20.63 0.78 -8.45
CA HIS A 129 22.06 1.03 -8.42
C HIS A 129 22.55 0.92 -6.99
N ARG A 130 23.87 0.94 -6.81
CA ARG A 130 24.46 0.88 -5.47
C ARG A 130 24.17 2.17 -4.71
N ALA A 131 23.53 2.05 -3.55
CA ALA A 131 23.27 3.21 -2.70
C ALA A 131 24.58 3.95 -2.33
N PRO A 132 24.58 5.29 -2.31
CA PRO A 132 25.72 6.06 -1.85
C PRO A 132 25.97 5.85 -0.35
N GLN A 133 27.14 6.27 0.12
CA GLN A 133 27.51 6.17 1.53
C GLN A 133 26.52 6.91 2.46
N TYR A 134 25.94 8.02 1.99
CA TYR A 134 25.02 8.84 2.75
C TYR A 134 23.72 9.07 1.98
N MET A 135 22.60 8.89 2.68
CA MET A 135 21.25 9.14 2.20
C MET A 135 20.58 10.18 3.10
N TYR A 136 19.62 10.91 2.55
CA TYR A 136 18.93 12.01 3.20
C TYR A 136 17.51 11.59 3.59
N ARG A 137 17.10 11.89 4.83
CA ARG A 137 15.73 11.68 5.28
C ARG A 137 14.99 13.01 5.31
N VAL A 138 14.17 13.25 4.30
CA VAL A 138 13.29 14.42 4.25
C VAL A 138 12.08 14.13 5.14
N ARG A 139 11.76 15.02 6.08
CA ARG A 139 10.60 14.91 6.96
C ARG A 139 9.79 16.19 6.93
N THR A 140 8.49 16.08 6.69
CA THR A 140 7.57 17.20 6.72
C THR A 140 7.00 17.42 8.13
N ALA A 141 6.47 18.62 8.40
CA ALA A 141 5.84 18.95 9.67
C ALA A 141 4.61 18.07 10.01
N CYS A 142 3.94 17.50 9.00
CA CYS A 142 2.84 16.55 9.19
C CYS A 142 3.31 15.11 9.49
N GLY A 143 4.63 14.89 9.56
CA GLY A 143 5.25 13.63 9.96
C GLY A 143 5.52 12.64 8.83
N ARG A 144 5.15 12.99 7.59
CA ARG A 144 5.55 12.21 6.40
C ARG A 144 7.06 12.30 6.26
N GLU A 145 7.69 11.19 5.89
CA GLU A 145 9.12 11.17 5.64
C GLU A 145 9.44 10.19 4.52
N VAL A 146 10.55 10.44 3.83
CA VAL A 146 11.08 9.60 2.76
C VAL A 146 12.62 9.62 2.82
N LEU A 147 13.24 8.47 2.57
CA LEU A 147 14.70 8.34 2.45
C LEU A 147 15.10 8.42 0.97
N THR A 148 15.97 9.36 0.61
CA THR A 148 16.39 9.62 -0.76
C THR A 148 17.90 9.82 -0.88
N THR A 149 18.42 9.77 -2.10
CA THR A 149 19.74 10.28 -2.46
C THR A 149 19.77 11.81 -2.41
N GLY A 150 20.97 12.41 -2.33
CA GLY A 150 21.12 13.88 -2.22
C GLY A 150 20.65 14.66 -3.44
N ASP A 151 20.77 14.06 -4.62
CA ASP A 151 20.35 14.62 -5.91
C ASP A 151 18.94 14.20 -6.34
N HIS A 152 18.17 13.52 -5.46
CA HIS A 152 16.73 13.32 -5.68
C HIS A 152 16.00 14.66 -5.63
N ASN A 153 15.06 14.86 -6.54
CA ASN A 153 14.37 16.14 -6.67
C ASN A 153 13.01 16.15 -5.97
N PHE A 154 12.67 17.30 -5.39
CA PHE A 154 11.36 17.60 -4.82
C PHE A 154 10.79 18.84 -5.50
N PHE A 155 9.49 18.81 -5.77
CA PHE A 155 8.75 20.04 -6.00
C PHE A 155 8.57 20.75 -4.66
N VAL A 156 8.83 22.06 -4.62
CA VAL A 156 8.61 22.90 -3.45
C VAL A 156 7.85 24.16 -3.85
N LEU A 157 7.03 24.67 -2.94
CA LEU A 157 6.35 25.95 -3.06
C LEU A 157 7.11 26.99 -2.25
N ARG A 158 7.74 27.97 -2.92
CA ARG A 158 8.43 29.12 -2.31
C ARG A 158 7.88 30.40 -2.93
N ASP A 159 7.44 31.33 -2.10
CA ASP A 159 6.96 32.66 -2.53
C ASP A 159 5.89 32.63 -3.65
N GLY A 160 5.01 31.62 -3.62
CA GLY A 160 3.96 31.40 -4.62
C GLY A 160 4.41 30.68 -5.90
N GLU A 161 5.68 30.29 -6.01
CA GLU A 161 6.23 29.59 -7.17
C GLU A 161 6.55 28.12 -6.85
N ILE A 162 6.25 27.23 -7.80
CA ILE A 162 6.64 25.83 -7.74
C ILE A 162 8.03 25.66 -8.35
N LEU A 163 9.00 25.29 -7.51
CA LEU A 163 10.38 25.06 -7.89
C LEU A 163 10.71 23.56 -7.83
N LEU A 164 11.65 23.11 -8.66
CA LEU A 164 12.21 21.76 -8.58
C LEU A 164 13.61 21.83 -7.99
N LEU A 165 13.78 21.33 -6.77
CA LEU A 165 15.04 21.41 -6.02
C LEU A 165 15.57 20.02 -5.69
N ARG A 166 16.89 19.90 -5.57
CA ARG A 166 17.52 18.68 -5.05
C ARG A 166 17.29 18.53 -3.56
N THR A 167 17.47 17.32 -3.05
CA THR A 167 17.29 17.01 -1.63
C THR A 167 18.26 17.82 -0.75
N ASP A 168 19.50 17.99 -1.20
CA ASP A 168 20.52 18.77 -0.50
C ASP A 168 20.35 20.30 -0.62
N GLU A 169 19.38 20.76 -1.41
CA GLU A 169 19.00 22.19 -1.56
C GLU A 169 17.73 22.55 -0.77
N LEU A 170 17.10 21.55 -0.13
CA LEU A 170 15.90 21.75 0.68
C LEU A 170 16.20 22.52 1.96
N GLN A 171 15.24 23.34 2.37
CA GLN A 171 15.27 24.15 3.58
C GLN A 171 14.09 23.81 4.48
N GLY A 172 14.25 24.04 5.79
CA GLY A 172 13.18 23.77 6.78
C GLY A 172 11.92 24.62 6.59
N SER A 173 12.01 25.72 5.85
CA SER A 173 10.91 26.60 5.47
C SER A 173 10.15 26.15 4.21
N ASP A 174 10.58 25.08 3.55
CA ASP A 174 9.99 24.64 2.29
C ASP A 174 8.63 23.96 2.48
N TYR A 175 7.70 24.30 1.59
CA TYR A 175 6.39 23.67 1.51
C TYR A 175 6.40 22.65 0.39
N LEU A 176 6.23 21.37 0.74
CA LEU A 176 6.16 20.29 -0.25
C LEU A 176 4.69 20.07 -0.65
N PRO A 177 4.34 20.09 -1.94
CA PRO A 177 3.00 19.78 -2.38
C PRO A 177 2.67 18.32 -2.04
N LEU A 178 1.48 18.11 -1.47
CA LEU A 178 0.95 16.78 -1.19
C LEU A 178 -0.34 16.60 -1.99
N PRO A 179 -0.63 15.38 -2.47
CA PRO A 179 -1.92 15.09 -3.07
C PRO A 179 -3.04 15.30 -2.04
N ILE A 180 -4.13 15.95 -2.45
CA ILE A 180 -5.35 16.13 -1.64
C ILE A 180 -6.10 14.79 -1.51
N SER A 181 -6.06 13.98 -2.56
CA SER A 181 -6.60 12.63 -2.59
C SER A 181 -5.75 11.73 -3.48
N ILE A 182 -5.92 10.43 -3.32
CA ILE A 182 -5.32 9.40 -4.17
C ILE A 182 -6.46 8.77 -4.99
N PRO A 183 -6.26 8.46 -6.28
CA PRO A 183 -7.24 7.72 -7.07
C PRO A 183 -7.75 6.47 -6.33
N PHE A 184 -9.07 6.31 -6.28
CA PHE A 184 -9.73 5.24 -5.53
C PHE A 184 -10.19 4.10 -6.44
N VAL A 185 -10.34 2.93 -5.83
CA VAL A 185 -10.95 1.76 -6.46
C VAL A 185 -12.44 1.82 -6.15
N THR A 186 -13.27 1.74 -7.19
CA THR A 186 -14.74 1.74 -7.05
C THR A 186 -15.28 0.35 -6.79
N SER A 187 -14.69 -0.68 -7.39
CA SER A 187 -15.09 -2.07 -7.21
C SER A 187 -14.76 -2.59 -5.82
N SER A 188 -15.69 -3.30 -5.20
CA SER A 188 -15.42 -4.05 -3.96
C SER A 188 -14.57 -5.28 -4.25
N LEU A 189 -13.66 -5.59 -3.34
CA LEU A 189 -12.93 -6.85 -3.33
C LEU A 189 -13.82 -7.92 -2.70
N GLU A 190 -14.35 -8.85 -3.50
CA GLU A 190 -15.36 -9.80 -3.03
C GLU A 190 -14.78 -10.98 -2.25
N GLU A 191 -13.59 -11.43 -2.62
CA GLU A 191 -12.97 -12.63 -2.07
C GLU A 191 -11.45 -12.52 -1.94
N LEU A 192 -10.90 -13.36 -1.06
CA LEU A 192 -9.47 -13.51 -0.85
C LEU A 192 -9.05 -14.93 -1.25
N GLU A 193 -7.94 -15.01 -1.99
CA GLU A 193 -7.21 -16.25 -2.25
C GLU A 193 -6.40 -16.61 -1.01
N LEU A 194 -7.00 -17.39 -0.12
CA LEU A 194 -6.49 -17.67 1.23
C LEU A 194 -5.09 -18.31 1.20
N GLU A 195 -4.79 -19.10 0.18
CA GLU A 195 -3.52 -19.76 -0.02
C GLU A 195 -2.34 -18.77 -0.17
N LYS A 196 -2.57 -17.51 -0.54
CA LYS A 196 -1.55 -16.46 -0.58
C LYS A 196 -1.12 -16.02 0.82
N PHE A 197 -1.94 -16.28 1.84
CA PHE A 197 -1.79 -15.75 3.20
C PHE A 197 -1.65 -16.84 4.27
N LEU A 198 -1.46 -18.09 3.86
CA LEU A 198 -1.25 -19.22 4.77
C LEU A 198 0.13 -19.85 4.60
N PRO A 199 0.74 -20.37 5.69
CA PRO A 199 1.98 -21.12 5.59
C PRO A 199 1.75 -22.47 4.89
N GLY A 200 2.81 -22.96 4.25
CA GLY A 200 2.79 -24.15 3.41
C GLY A 200 2.46 -25.46 4.12
N ASP A 201 2.62 -25.50 5.44
CA ASP A 201 2.32 -26.66 6.28
C ASP A 201 0.85 -26.72 6.75
N ILE A 202 0.06 -25.67 6.51
CA ILE A 202 -1.40 -25.78 6.62
C ILE A 202 -1.87 -26.81 5.60
N THR A 203 -2.78 -27.68 5.97
CA THR A 203 -3.32 -28.65 5.02
C THR A 203 -4.64 -28.17 4.41
N VAL A 204 -4.98 -28.72 3.25
CA VAL A 204 -6.26 -28.51 2.59
C VAL A 204 -7.02 -29.83 2.47
N ASP A 205 -8.33 -29.75 2.54
CA ASP A 205 -9.24 -30.76 2.01
C ASP A 205 -9.55 -30.42 0.55
N ALA A 206 -9.15 -31.33 -0.35
CA ALA A 206 -9.26 -31.20 -1.79
C ALA A 206 -9.84 -32.47 -2.42
N GLY A 207 -10.61 -33.25 -1.67
CA GLY A 207 -11.18 -34.52 -2.11
C GLY A 207 -12.03 -34.37 -3.39
N ASP A 208 -12.98 -33.44 -3.36
CA ASP A 208 -13.87 -33.15 -4.49
C ASP A 208 -13.10 -32.67 -5.72
N LEU A 209 -12.13 -31.75 -5.55
CA LEU A 209 -11.26 -31.30 -6.64
C LEU A 209 -10.49 -32.46 -7.26
N LEU A 210 -9.90 -33.34 -6.44
CA LEU A 210 -9.16 -34.49 -6.96
C LEU A 210 -10.07 -35.50 -7.67
N GLN A 211 -11.30 -35.70 -7.18
CA GLN A 211 -12.29 -36.52 -7.86
C GLN A 211 -12.65 -35.92 -9.23
N GLY A 212 -12.97 -34.63 -9.28
CA GLY A 212 -13.23 -33.94 -10.55
C GLY A 212 -12.05 -34.01 -11.52
N ALA A 213 -10.80 -33.93 -11.02
CA ALA A 213 -9.61 -34.08 -11.85
C ALA A 213 -9.45 -35.50 -12.41
N VAL A 214 -9.81 -36.53 -11.63
CA VAL A 214 -9.84 -37.92 -12.11
C VAL A 214 -10.89 -38.08 -13.20
N ASP A 215 -12.07 -37.49 -13.02
CA ASP A 215 -13.17 -37.57 -13.98
C ASP A 215 -12.85 -36.83 -15.29
N SER A 216 -12.12 -35.71 -15.21
CA SER A 216 -11.80 -34.86 -16.36
C SER A 216 -10.54 -35.29 -17.11
N PHE A 217 -9.50 -35.75 -16.41
CA PHE A 217 -8.17 -36.01 -16.98
C PHE A 217 -7.68 -37.45 -16.82
N GLY A 218 -8.47 -38.29 -16.14
CA GLY A 218 -8.15 -39.69 -15.90
C GLY A 218 -7.30 -39.93 -14.66
N LYS A 219 -7.48 -41.12 -14.08
CA LYS A 219 -6.83 -41.53 -12.82
C LYS A 219 -5.30 -41.53 -12.90
N GLU A 220 -4.71 -42.02 -13.99
CA GLU A 220 -3.25 -42.10 -14.12
C GLU A 220 -2.58 -40.73 -14.18
N TYR A 221 -3.26 -39.74 -14.78
CA TYR A 221 -2.81 -38.35 -14.79
C TYR A 221 -2.68 -37.81 -13.36
N VAL A 222 -3.76 -37.93 -12.56
CA VAL A 222 -3.78 -37.46 -11.17
C VAL A 222 -2.79 -38.22 -10.29
N LEU A 223 -2.65 -39.54 -10.49
CA LEU A 223 -1.61 -40.33 -9.81
C LEU A 223 -0.21 -39.85 -10.17
N GLY A 224 0.05 -39.45 -11.41
CA GLY A 224 1.30 -38.84 -11.84
C GLY A 224 1.64 -37.56 -11.06
N LEU A 225 0.64 -36.69 -10.85
CA LEU A 225 0.79 -35.47 -10.04
C LEU A 225 1.14 -35.79 -8.58
N LEU A 226 0.45 -36.78 -7.99
CA LEU A 226 0.65 -37.17 -6.59
C LEU A 226 1.98 -37.91 -6.34
N LYS A 227 2.46 -38.71 -7.30
CA LYS A 227 3.73 -39.47 -7.20
C LYS A 227 4.95 -38.56 -6.94
N LYS A 228 4.90 -37.30 -7.38
CA LYS A 228 5.94 -36.30 -7.08
C LYS A 228 6.12 -36.04 -5.57
N HIS A 229 5.05 -36.24 -4.79
CA HIS A 229 4.96 -35.79 -3.39
C HIS A 229 4.72 -36.91 -2.38
N TYR A 230 4.30 -38.10 -2.84
CA TYR A 230 3.86 -39.22 -2.02
C TYR A 230 4.33 -40.54 -2.61
N ALA A 231 4.99 -41.37 -1.78
CA ALA A 231 5.43 -42.71 -2.19
C ALA A 231 4.25 -43.60 -2.59
N ASP A 232 3.15 -43.58 -1.82
CA ASP A 232 1.91 -44.26 -2.16
C ASP A 232 0.84 -43.27 -2.64
N ALA A 233 0.93 -42.89 -3.91
CA ALA A 233 -0.02 -42.00 -4.56
C ALA A 233 -1.46 -42.59 -4.61
N ARG A 234 -1.61 -43.92 -4.65
CA ARG A 234 -2.93 -44.57 -4.76
C ARG A 234 -3.67 -44.48 -3.43
N ALA A 235 -3.03 -44.86 -2.33
CA ALA A 235 -3.59 -44.69 -1.01
C ALA A 235 -3.87 -43.22 -0.72
N LYS A 236 -2.96 -42.32 -1.14
CA LYS A 236 -3.16 -40.89 -0.98
C LYS A 236 -4.39 -40.38 -1.72
N LEU A 237 -4.54 -40.70 -3.01
CA LEU A 237 -5.69 -40.30 -3.82
C LEU A 237 -7.00 -40.80 -3.19
N TRP A 238 -7.06 -42.10 -2.85
CA TRP A 238 -8.24 -42.70 -2.23
C TRP A 238 -8.61 -42.00 -0.91
N SER A 239 -7.64 -41.80 -0.02
CA SER A 239 -7.87 -41.15 1.28
C SER A 239 -8.33 -39.69 1.15
N SER A 240 -7.94 -39.01 0.07
CA SER A 240 -8.30 -37.61 -0.21
C SER A 240 -9.72 -37.53 -0.74
N ILE A 241 -10.04 -38.30 -1.79
CA ILE A 241 -11.39 -38.39 -2.38
C ILE A 241 -12.41 -38.89 -1.36
N SER A 242 -12.03 -39.81 -0.48
CA SER A 242 -12.94 -40.29 0.57
C SER A 242 -13.06 -39.34 1.77
N HIS A 243 -12.38 -38.19 1.77
CA HIS A 243 -12.27 -37.24 2.90
C HIS A 243 -11.81 -37.89 4.22
N LYS A 244 -11.06 -39.01 4.15
CA LYS A 244 -10.60 -39.78 5.32
C LYS A 244 -9.10 -39.67 5.47
N LYS A 245 -8.66 -38.72 6.30
CA LYS A 245 -7.23 -38.47 6.60
C LYS A 245 -6.37 -38.14 5.36
N GLY A 246 -6.98 -37.81 4.23
CA GLY A 246 -6.30 -37.50 2.97
C GLY A 246 -5.82 -36.06 2.79
N ARG A 247 -5.81 -35.23 3.83
CA ARG A 247 -5.40 -33.81 3.77
C ARG A 247 -4.04 -33.58 3.11
N ILE A 248 -3.90 -32.55 2.28
CA ILE A 248 -2.69 -32.25 1.52
C ILE A 248 -2.04 -30.97 2.06
N PRO A 249 -0.75 -30.96 2.46
CA PRO A 249 -0.04 -29.72 2.79
C PRO A 249 -0.11 -28.70 1.66
N LEU A 250 -0.35 -27.44 2.00
CA LEU A 250 -0.65 -26.37 1.05
C LEU A 250 0.45 -26.17 0.00
N ASP A 251 1.72 -26.32 0.35
CA ASP A 251 2.81 -26.21 -0.63
C ASP A 251 2.77 -27.33 -1.68
N LYS A 252 2.45 -28.55 -1.26
CA LYS A 252 2.26 -29.70 -2.17
C LYS A 252 1.01 -29.48 -3.02
N PHE A 253 -0.07 -28.99 -2.42
CA PHE A 253 -1.30 -28.65 -3.13
C PHE A 253 -1.06 -27.59 -4.21
N LYS A 254 -0.35 -26.50 -3.88
CA LYS A 254 0.03 -25.47 -4.86
C LYS A 254 0.82 -26.04 -6.02
N ASP A 255 1.76 -26.96 -5.76
CA ASP A 255 2.50 -27.63 -6.83
C ASP A 255 1.61 -28.49 -7.72
N ILE A 256 0.70 -29.28 -7.13
CA ILE A 256 -0.31 -30.06 -7.88
C ILE A 256 -1.14 -29.13 -8.77
N CYS A 257 -1.64 -28.03 -8.21
CA CYS A 257 -2.43 -27.02 -8.94
C CYS A 257 -1.68 -26.38 -10.10
N ARG A 258 -0.38 -26.10 -9.99
CA ARG A 258 0.43 -25.55 -11.11
C ARG A 258 0.49 -26.48 -12.32
N ASN A 259 0.27 -27.78 -12.10
CA ASN A 259 0.27 -28.80 -13.15
C ASN A 259 -1.15 -29.18 -13.59
N LEU A 260 -2.19 -28.46 -13.17
CA LEU A 260 -3.56 -28.62 -13.65
C LEU A 260 -3.91 -27.52 -14.66
N PRO A 261 -4.79 -27.77 -15.65
CA PRO A 261 -5.30 -26.73 -16.53
C PRO A 261 -5.94 -25.59 -15.72
N ARG A 262 -5.50 -24.36 -15.98
CA ARG A 262 -5.84 -23.19 -15.15
C ARG A 262 -7.34 -22.88 -15.15
N GLU A 263 -7.96 -22.86 -16.32
CA GLU A 263 -9.40 -22.55 -16.47
C GLU A 263 -10.26 -23.54 -15.69
N TRP A 264 -9.97 -24.84 -15.84
CA TRP A 264 -10.63 -25.90 -15.08
C TRP A 264 -10.40 -25.76 -13.56
N LEU A 265 -9.18 -25.44 -13.14
CA LEU A 265 -8.88 -25.27 -11.72
C LEU A 265 -9.67 -24.10 -11.11
N GLU A 266 -9.79 -22.99 -11.84
CA GLU A 266 -10.54 -21.81 -11.40
C GLU A 266 -12.02 -22.13 -11.16
N GLU A 267 -12.61 -23.05 -11.93
CA GLU A 267 -14.00 -23.51 -11.73
C GLU A 267 -14.17 -24.45 -10.52
N GLN A 268 -13.12 -25.20 -10.15
CA GLN A 268 -13.21 -26.25 -9.14
C GLN A 268 -12.67 -25.85 -7.77
N ILE A 269 -11.89 -24.77 -7.69
CA ILE A 269 -11.16 -24.36 -6.47
C ILE A 269 -12.08 -24.00 -5.30
N ASP A 270 -13.33 -23.63 -5.56
CA ASP A 270 -14.34 -23.29 -4.55
C ASP A 270 -14.68 -24.45 -3.62
N SER A 271 -14.48 -25.69 -4.08
CA SER A 271 -14.67 -26.90 -3.26
C SER A 271 -13.58 -27.07 -2.18
N VAL A 272 -12.44 -26.39 -2.33
CA VAL A 272 -11.25 -26.63 -1.51
C VAL A 272 -11.27 -25.80 -0.24
N ARG A 273 -10.97 -26.44 0.89
CA ARG A 273 -10.94 -25.78 2.21
C ARG A 273 -9.60 -25.97 2.88
N ALA A 274 -9.04 -24.89 3.43
CA ALA A 274 -7.91 -24.96 4.34
C ALA A 274 -8.37 -25.45 5.71
N GLU A 275 -7.72 -26.49 6.24
CA GLU A 275 -8.03 -27.07 7.54
C GLU A 275 -6.82 -27.75 8.18
N LEU A 276 -6.67 -27.63 9.49
CA LEU A 276 -5.67 -28.39 10.28
C LEU A 276 -6.32 -29.43 11.19
N SER A 277 -7.60 -29.22 11.51
CA SER A 277 -8.43 -30.14 12.28
C SER A 277 -9.83 -30.08 11.69
N PRO A 278 -10.60 -31.18 11.72
CA PRO A 278 -11.94 -31.22 11.13
C PRO A 278 -12.92 -30.22 11.79
N ARG A 279 -12.55 -29.63 12.94
CA ARG A 279 -13.39 -28.65 13.64
C ARG A 279 -13.42 -27.27 12.98
N TYR A 280 -12.32 -26.83 12.37
CA TYR A 280 -12.18 -25.47 11.85
C TYR A 280 -11.58 -25.50 10.46
N SER A 281 -12.33 -24.95 9.50
CA SER A 281 -11.92 -24.82 8.11
C SER A 281 -12.33 -23.48 7.54
N LEU A 282 -11.60 -23.01 6.53
CA LEU A 282 -11.94 -21.83 5.73
C LEU A 282 -11.87 -22.22 4.24
N PRO A 283 -12.79 -21.74 3.39
CA PRO A 283 -12.67 -21.93 1.95
C PRO A 283 -11.41 -21.22 1.42
N LEU A 284 -10.77 -21.77 0.39
CA LEU A 284 -9.63 -21.10 -0.26
C LEU A 284 -10.04 -19.82 -0.99
N ARG A 285 -11.30 -19.72 -1.42
CA ARG A 285 -11.94 -18.47 -1.84
C ARG A 285 -12.77 -17.92 -0.69
N LEU A 286 -12.13 -17.10 0.15
CA LEU A 286 -12.75 -16.55 1.35
C LEU A 286 -13.47 -15.25 1.04
N LYS A 287 -14.81 -15.26 1.13
CA LYS A 287 -15.63 -14.05 0.95
C LYS A 287 -15.27 -12.96 1.96
N LEU A 288 -15.06 -11.75 1.47
CA LEU A 288 -14.66 -10.59 2.27
C LEU A 288 -15.88 -9.83 2.79
N THR A 289 -16.55 -10.41 3.79
CA THR A 289 -17.75 -9.81 4.38
C THR A 289 -17.41 -8.56 5.21
N PRO A 290 -18.37 -7.64 5.41
CA PRO A 290 -18.19 -6.51 6.33
C PRO A 290 -17.83 -6.97 7.75
N GLY A 291 -18.40 -8.10 8.22
CA GLY A 291 -18.06 -8.71 9.50
C GLY A 291 -16.58 -9.08 9.59
N LEU A 292 -16.05 -9.74 8.55
CA LEU A 292 -14.64 -10.12 8.48
C LEU A 292 -13.71 -8.90 8.49
N LEU A 293 -14.03 -7.85 7.72
CA LEU A 293 -13.26 -6.59 7.71
C LEU A 293 -13.27 -5.91 9.09
N ARG A 294 -14.44 -5.89 9.76
CA ARG A 294 -14.55 -5.38 11.12
C ARG A 294 -13.74 -6.22 12.13
N LEU A 295 -13.76 -7.54 12.01
CA LEU A 295 -12.93 -8.42 12.85
C LEU A 295 -11.43 -8.16 12.62
N MET A 296 -11.02 -7.88 11.37
CA MET A 296 -9.65 -7.47 11.06
C MET A 296 -9.27 -6.14 11.73
N GLY A 297 -10.16 -5.14 11.69
CA GLY A 297 -9.97 -3.86 12.39
C GLY A 297 -9.83 -4.02 13.90
N ILE A 298 -10.68 -4.84 14.52
CA ILE A 298 -10.58 -5.19 15.95
C ILE A 298 -9.25 -5.89 16.25
N TYR A 299 -8.81 -6.83 15.41
CA TYR A 299 -7.53 -7.52 15.60
C TYR A 299 -6.32 -6.60 15.48
N LEU A 300 -6.38 -5.59 14.61
CA LEU A 300 -5.31 -4.60 14.49
C LEU A 300 -5.12 -3.78 15.77
N ALA A 301 -6.23 -3.43 16.43
CA ALA A 301 -6.21 -2.66 17.67
C ALA A 301 -5.92 -3.55 18.91
N GLU A 302 -6.75 -4.58 19.12
CA GLU A 302 -6.83 -5.32 20.38
C GLU A 302 -6.33 -6.77 20.28
N GLY A 303 -5.84 -7.17 19.10
CA GLY A 303 -5.55 -8.56 18.78
C GLY A 303 -4.09 -8.96 18.99
N HIS A 304 -3.89 -10.12 19.61
CA HIS A 304 -2.59 -10.79 19.74
C HIS A 304 -2.67 -12.21 19.19
N ALA A 305 -1.71 -12.61 18.36
CA ALA A 305 -1.65 -13.97 17.83
C ALA A 305 -0.47 -14.75 18.42
N GLU A 306 -0.78 -15.97 18.88
CA GLU A 306 0.19 -17.02 19.22
C GLU A 306 -0.03 -18.19 18.27
N ARG A 307 0.97 -19.07 18.11
CA ARG A 307 0.93 -20.15 17.10
C ARG A 307 -0.38 -20.97 17.04
N ARG A 308 -1.09 -21.16 18.16
CA ARG A 308 -2.31 -21.98 18.22
C ARG A 308 -3.59 -21.22 18.55
N TYR A 309 -3.51 -19.93 18.88
CA TYR A 309 -4.68 -19.16 19.27
C TYR A 309 -4.52 -17.66 19.01
N ILE A 310 -5.66 -16.99 18.89
CA ILE A 310 -5.75 -15.54 18.91
C ILE A 310 -6.38 -15.11 20.24
N LEU A 311 -5.87 -14.01 20.79
CA LEU A 311 -6.51 -13.26 21.88
C LEU A 311 -6.99 -11.91 21.37
N ILE A 312 -8.18 -11.51 21.79
CA ILE A 312 -8.71 -10.16 21.59
C ILE A 312 -9.08 -9.60 22.97
N SER A 313 -8.41 -8.53 23.36
CA SER A 313 -8.54 -7.92 24.69
C SER A 313 -9.46 -6.71 24.65
N SER A 314 -10.77 -6.93 24.60
CA SER A 314 -11.74 -5.82 24.65
C SER A 314 -12.84 -6.04 25.67
N ARG A 315 -13.15 -4.98 26.44
CA ARG A 315 -14.28 -4.92 27.38
C ARG A 315 -15.52 -4.26 26.78
N ASP A 316 -15.42 -3.65 25.59
CA ASP A 316 -16.54 -2.99 24.95
C ASP A 316 -17.52 -4.01 24.36
N GLU A 317 -18.78 -3.94 24.79
CA GLU A 317 -19.81 -4.92 24.38
C GLU A 317 -20.12 -4.88 22.87
N THR A 318 -19.98 -3.71 22.23
CA THR A 318 -20.21 -3.58 20.79
C THR A 318 -19.15 -4.34 20.02
N LEU A 319 -17.88 -4.14 20.36
CA LEU A 319 -16.77 -4.87 19.75
C LEU A 319 -16.85 -6.37 20.01
N ARG A 320 -17.15 -6.77 21.25
CA ARG A 320 -17.31 -8.19 21.61
C ARG A 320 -18.41 -8.85 20.79
N ARG A 321 -19.56 -8.20 20.63
CA ARG A 321 -20.66 -8.71 19.81
C ARG A 321 -20.25 -8.92 18.35
N ILE A 322 -19.52 -7.96 17.75
CA ILE A 322 -18.99 -8.07 16.38
C ILE A 322 -18.04 -9.27 16.26
N VAL A 323 -17.14 -9.46 17.24
CA VAL A 323 -16.22 -10.60 17.27
C VAL A 323 -16.99 -11.91 17.29
N PHE A 324 -17.92 -12.08 18.24
CA PHE A 324 -18.66 -13.34 18.38
C PHE A 324 -19.56 -13.63 17.17
N SER A 325 -20.27 -12.65 16.63
CA SER A 325 -21.13 -12.85 15.46
C SER A 325 -20.32 -13.24 14.23
N THR A 326 -19.22 -12.53 13.96
CA THR A 326 -18.35 -12.80 12.81
C THR A 326 -17.69 -14.18 12.92
N LEU A 327 -17.23 -14.56 14.12
CA LEU A 327 -16.66 -15.89 14.32
C LEU A 327 -17.70 -16.99 14.10
N ALA A 328 -18.93 -16.79 14.56
CA ALA A 328 -20.02 -17.75 14.33
C ALA A 328 -20.32 -17.91 12.84
N GLU A 329 -20.37 -16.81 12.08
CA GLU A 329 -20.52 -16.82 10.61
C GLU A 329 -19.38 -17.59 9.91
N LEU A 330 -18.15 -17.46 10.41
CA LEU A 330 -16.99 -18.18 9.89
C LEU A 330 -16.92 -19.66 10.36
N GLY A 331 -17.84 -20.10 11.23
CA GLY A 331 -17.83 -21.45 11.81
C GLY A 331 -16.83 -21.64 12.96
N PHE A 332 -16.33 -20.57 13.55
CA PHE A 332 -15.39 -20.59 14.68
C PHE A 332 -16.11 -20.39 16.01
N ARG A 333 -15.54 -20.97 17.06
CA ARG A 333 -15.98 -20.74 18.45
C ARG A 333 -14.87 -20.04 19.22
N ALA A 334 -15.25 -19.16 20.12
CA ALA A 334 -14.33 -18.51 21.06
C ALA A 334 -14.78 -18.78 22.50
N SER A 335 -13.80 -18.81 23.41
CA SER A 335 -14.04 -18.83 24.85
C SER A 335 -13.66 -17.47 25.45
N VAL A 336 -14.24 -17.15 26.62
CA VAL A 336 -13.85 -15.96 27.38
C VAL A 336 -12.99 -16.41 28.56
N ARG A 337 -11.79 -15.83 28.69
CA ARG A 337 -10.88 -16.09 29.80
C ARG A 337 -11.32 -15.31 31.05
N ARG A 338 -10.79 -15.67 32.22
CA ARG A 338 -11.09 -15.00 33.51
C ARG A 338 -10.79 -13.50 33.49
N ASN A 339 -9.77 -13.08 32.75
CA ASN A 339 -9.39 -11.68 32.56
C ASN A 339 -10.20 -10.97 31.46
N THR A 340 -11.31 -11.54 31.01
CA THR A 340 -12.23 -11.05 29.95
C THR A 340 -11.74 -11.17 28.51
N ASP A 341 -10.50 -11.62 28.28
CA ASP A 341 -9.98 -11.82 26.92
C ASP A 341 -10.79 -12.86 26.15
N ILE A 342 -11.09 -12.57 24.89
CA ILE A 342 -11.70 -13.52 23.97
C ILE A 342 -10.58 -14.38 23.38
N CYS A 343 -10.67 -15.70 23.53
CA CYS A 343 -9.67 -16.66 23.08
C CYS A 343 -10.23 -17.54 21.96
N ILE A 344 -9.57 -17.52 20.81
CA ILE A 344 -9.94 -18.32 19.64
C ILE A 344 -8.88 -19.40 19.45
N GLY A 345 -9.18 -20.63 19.85
CA GLY A 345 -8.26 -21.77 19.79
C GLY A 345 -8.13 -22.37 18.39
N SER A 346 -7.58 -21.62 17.44
CA SER A 346 -7.33 -22.10 16.08
C SER A 346 -5.97 -21.65 15.55
N ARG A 347 -5.12 -22.63 15.19
CA ARG A 347 -3.88 -22.38 14.46
C ARG A 347 -4.15 -21.79 13.08
N LEU A 348 -5.14 -22.32 12.34
CA LEU A 348 -5.49 -21.82 11.00
C LEU A 348 -5.79 -20.30 11.04
N LEU A 349 -6.67 -19.89 11.95
CA LEU A 349 -7.05 -18.49 12.07
C LEU A 349 -5.87 -17.64 12.57
N SER A 350 -5.10 -18.15 13.54
CA SER A 350 -3.94 -17.44 14.06
C SER A 350 -2.87 -17.17 13.00
N GLU A 351 -2.52 -18.17 12.20
CA GLU A 351 -1.56 -18.05 11.10
C GLU A 351 -2.10 -17.10 10.03
N PHE A 352 -3.39 -17.17 9.70
CA PHE A 352 -4.04 -16.26 8.75
C PHE A 352 -3.95 -14.79 9.19
N PHE A 353 -4.37 -14.48 10.42
CA PHE A 353 -4.36 -13.09 10.94
C PHE A 353 -2.93 -12.57 11.17
N SER A 354 -2.04 -13.39 11.71
CA SER A 354 -0.64 -12.99 11.95
C SER A 354 0.11 -12.75 10.64
N LYS A 355 -0.09 -13.59 9.61
CA LYS A 355 0.52 -13.39 8.30
C LYS A 355 -0.03 -12.16 7.59
N LEU A 356 -1.32 -11.86 7.74
CA LEU A 356 -1.96 -10.71 7.13
C LEU A 356 -1.59 -9.39 7.81
N MET A 357 -1.50 -9.35 9.14
CA MET A 357 -1.52 -8.09 9.89
C MET A 357 -0.53 -8.04 11.05
N GLY A 358 0.36 -9.02 11.20
CA GLY A 358 1.36 -9.10 12.27
C GLY A 358 0.80 -9.63 13.61
N SER A 359 1.66 -10.28 14.39
CA SER A 359 1.25 -10.91 15.66
C SER A 359 1.28 -9.94 16.83
N ARG A 360 2.37 -9.16 16.95
CA ARG A 360 2.63 -8.25 18.07
C ARG A 360 2.36 -6.79 17.70
N ALA A 361 2.14 -5.94 18.70
CA ALA A 361 1.80 -4.52 18.52
C ALA A 361 2.75 -3.72 17.59
N HIS A 362 4.07 -3.97 17.67
CA HIS A 362 5.06 -3.26 16.82
C HIS A 362 5.20 -3.85 15.41
N GLU A 363 4.70 -5.07 15.20
CA GLU A 363 4.68 -5.76 13.91
C GLU A 363 3.40 -5.47 13.13
N LYS A 364 2.36 -4.91 13.81
CA LYS A 364 1.06 -4.67 13.19
C LYS A 364 1.15 -3.85 11.92
N HIS A 365 0.36 -4.18 10.92
CA HIS A 365 0.22 -3.43 9.67
C HIS A 365 -1.13 -3.77 9.03
N LEU A 366 -1.65 -2.89 8.18
CA LEU A 366 -2.87 -3.16 7.42
C LEU A 366 -2.67 -4.41 6.53
N PRO A 367 -3.74 -5.17 6.25
CA PRO A 367 -3.64 -6.34 5.38
C PRO A 367 -3.16 -5.93 3.97
N PRO A 368 -2.29 -6.70 3.28
CA PRO A 368 -1.67 -6.26 2.02
C PRO A 368 -2.63 -5.84 0.90
N PHE A 369 -3.87 -6.36 0.92
CA PHE A 369 -4.93 -6.01 -0.02
C PHE A 369 -5.72 -4.75 0.36
N TRP A 370 -5.42 -4.09 1.48
CA TRP A 370 -6.11 -2.86 1.92
C TRP A 370 -6.19 -1.77 0.84
N PRO A 371 -5.18 -1.56 -0.05
CA PRO A 371 -5.29 -0.55 -1.09
C PRO A 371 -6.41 -0.85 -2.09
N GLN A 372 -6.74 -2.13 -2.29
CA GLN A 372 -7.74 -2.61 -3.27
C GLN A 372 -9.16 -2.51 -2.74
N LEU A 373 -9.34 -2.27 -1.43
CA LEU A 373 -10.66 -2.13 -0.83
C LEU A 373 -11.39 -0.90 -1.39
N SER A 374 -12.69 -1.07 -1.64
CA SER A 374 -13.59 0.06 -1.89
C SER A 374 -13.65 0.97 -0.67
N ALA A 375 -14.10 2.22 -0.86
CA ALA A 375 -14.19 3.20 0.23
C ALA A 375 -15.02 2.66 1.42
N LYS A 376 -16.13 1.96 1.13
CA LYS A 376 -16.98 1.33 2.13
C LYS A 376 -16.25 0.22 2.89
N GLN A 377 -15.59 -0.69 2.19
CA GLN A 377 -14.85 -1.79 2.81
C GLN A 377 -13.69 -1.29 3.68
N LEU A 378 -12.96 -0.27 3.20
CA LEU A 378 -11.90 0.36 3.97
C LEU A 378 -12.47 1.05 5.22
N GLY A 379 -13.64 1.69 5.11
CA GLY A 379 -14.39 2.26 6.22
C GLY A 379 -14.71 1.25 7.32
N GLU A 380 -15.22 0.07 6.97
CA GLU A 380 -15.54 -1.02 7.91
C GLU A 380 -14.29 -1.49 8.70
N LEU A 381 -13.16 -1.66 8.00
CA LEU A 381 -11.91 -2.06 8.61
C LEU A 381 -11.36 -0.96 9.53
N LEU A 382 -11.30 0.28 9.05
CA LEU A 382 -10.76 1.40 9.83
C LEU A 382 -11.66 1.77 11.02
N GLY A 383 -12.98 1.71 10.86
CA GLY A 383 -13.93 2.13 11.90
C GLY A 383 -13.74 1.33 13.18
N THR A 384 -13.66 0.02 13.05
CA THR A 384 -13.43 -0.86 14.23
C THR A 384 -12.00 -0.81 14.77
N PHE A 385 -11.01 -0.52 13.93
CA PHE A 385 -9.66 -0.19 14.42
C PHE A 385 -9.69 1.08 15.29
N PHE A 386 -10.36 2.15 14.85
CA PHE A 386 -10.54 3.38 15.64
C PHE A 386 -11.46 3.19 16.86
N ASP A 387 -12.40 2.24 16.83
CA ASP A 387 -13.18 1.85 18.00
C ASP A 387 -12.31 1.15 19.07
N GLY A 388 -11.23 0.46 18.71
CA GLY A 388 -10.26 -0.08 19.66
C GLY A 388 -9.23 0.98 20.10
N ASP A 389 -8.30 1.32 19.20
CA ASP A 389 -7.10 2.13 19.50
C ASP A 389 -7.31 3.65 19.35
N GLY A 390 -8.45 4.05 18.78
CA GLY A 390 -8.77 5.45 18.50
C GLY A 390 -9.64 6.12 19.57
N GLY A 391 -9.80 7.42 19.46
CA GLY A 391 -10.65 8.20 20.34
C GLY A 391 -10.92 9.60 19.81
N VAL A 392 -11.99 10.21 20.32
CA VAL A 392 -12.30 11.61 20.09
C VAL A 392 -11.60 12.41 21.19
N GLU A 393 -10.69 13.28 20.78
CA GLU A 393 -9.95 14.23 21.60
C GLU A 393 -10.58 15.62 21.50
N LYS A 394 -10.06 16.58 22.29
CA LYS A 394 -10.59 17.95 22.33
C LYS A 394 -10.71 18.62 20.95
N GLU A 395 -9.73 18.42 20.09
CA GLU A 395 -9.58 19.12 18.80
C GLU A 395 -9.65 18.19 17.56
N GLY A 396 -9.99 16.91 17.76
CA GLY A 396 -9.93 15.95 16.66
C GLY A 396 -10.11 14.50 17.06
N ILE A 397 -9.74 13.61 16.15
CA ILE A 397 -9.66 12.16 16.40
C ILE A 397 -8.19 11.79 16.49
N ALA A 398 -7.84 10.92 17.43
CA ALA A 398 -6.48 10.41 17.57
C ALA A 398 -6.47 8.91 17.79
N CYS A 399 -5.43 8.23 17.29
CA CYS A 399 -5.09 6.86 17.65
C CYS A 399 -3.58 6.74 17.87
N THR A 400 -3.17 5.79 18.71
CA THR A 400 -1.75 5.56 19.03
C THR A 400 -1.39 4.12 18.70
N THR A 401 -0.27 3.90 18.01
CA THR A 401 0.23 2.55 17.72
C THR A 401 1.73 2.42 18.00
N ALA A 402 2.17 1.22 18.37
CA ALA A 402 3.60 0.89 18.49
C ALA A 402 4.25 0.64 17.12
N SER A 403 3.47 0.33 16.09
CA SER A 403 3.96 0.03 14.76
C SER A 403 4.11 1.31 13.93
N LYS A 404 5.36 1.61 13.52
CA LYS A 404 5.62 2.67 12.54
C LYS A 404 4.90 2.37 11.23
N ARG A 405 4.94 1.12 10.77
CA ARG A 405 4.35 0.73 9.49
C ARG A 405 2.84 1.00 9.47
N LEU A 406 2.12 0.55 10.50
CA LEU A 406 0.69 0.79 10.61
C LEU A 406 0.38 2.29 10.63
N ALA A 407 1.13 3.10 11.39
CA ALA A 407 0.91 4.54 11.45
C ALA A 407 1.02 5.22 10.08
N TYR A 408 1.98 4.82 9.24
CA TYR A 408 2.17 5.39 7.90
C TYR A 408 1.16 4.82 6.89
N GLU A 409 0.80 3.54 6.97
CA GLU A 409 -0.27 2.95 6.16
C GLU A 409 -1.63 3.59 6.47
N LEU A 410 -1.90 3.95 7.73
CA LEU A 410 -3.09 4.74 8.10
C LEU A 410 -3.11 6.11 7.42
N LEU A 411 -1.97 6.78 7.25
CA LEU A 411 -1.93 8.05 6.50
C LEU A 411 -2.36 7.86 5.05
N TYR A 412 -1.90 6.78 4.39
CA TYR A 412 -2.32 6.45 3.03
C TYR A 412 -3.78 6.04 2.95
N ALA A 413 -4.25 5.21 3.88
CA ALA A 413 -5.63 4.73 3.94
C ALA A 413 -6.63 5.87 4.17
N LEU A 414 -6.33 6.78 5.11
CA LEU A 414 -7.14 7.98 5.35
C LEU A 414 -7.13 8.90 4.14
N LEU A 415 -5.97 9.11 3.50
CA LEU A 415 -5.86 9.96 2.31
C LEU A 415 -6.63 9.42 1.10
N ARG A 416 -6.74 8.09 0.94
CA ARG A 416 -7.64 7.48 -0.07
C ARG A 416 -9.12 7.83 0.16
N LEU A 417 -9.52 8.13 1.40
CA LEU A 417 -10.86 8.59 1.76
C LEU A 417 -10.96 10.12 1.77
N GLY A 418 -9.92 10.82 1.28
CA GLY A 418 -9.82 12.29 1.31
C GLY A 418 -9.53 12.87 2.69
N ILE A 419 -9.27 12.03 3.70
CA ILE A 419 -9.05 12.47 5.08
C ILE A 419 -7.56 12.74 5.28
N TRP A 420 -7.22 14.00 5.54
CA TRP A 420 -5.83 14.37 5.79
C TRP A 420 -5.47 14.18 7.27
N ALA A 421 -4.52 13.29 7.51
CA ALA A 421 -3.99 12.99 8.84
C ALA A 421 -2.52 13.40 8.99
N ARG A 422 -2.12 13.55 10.26
CA ARG A 422 -0.74 13.83 10.70
C ARG A 422 -0.26 12.70 11.57
N VAL A 423 1.05 12.43 11.52
CA VAL A 423 1.70 11.49 12.43
C VAL A 423 2.77 12.20 13.27
N ARG A 424 2.83 11.89 14.56
CA ARG A 424 3.86 12.40 15.48
C ARG A 424 4.43 11.27 16.32
N LYS A 425 5.70 11.41 16.71
CA LYS A 425 6.31 10.50 17.68
C LYS A 425 5.86 10.89 19.08
N LYS A 426 5.41 9.91 19.87
CA LYS A 426 5.03 10.05 21.27
C LYS A 426 5.91 9.13 22.12
N HIS A 427 6.44 9.63 23.23
CA HIS A 427 7.17 8.79 24.20
C HIS A 427 6.32 8.61 25.45
N VAL A 428 6.11 7.37 25.86
CA VAL A 428 5.34 7.01 27.06
C VAL A 428 6.18 6.02 27.85
N GLN A 429 6.54 6.37 29.09
CA GLN A 429 7.34 5.51 29.98
C GLN A 429 8.61 4.95 29.30
N GLY A 430 9.35 5.80 28.58
CA GLY A 430 10.57 5.42 27.85
C GLY A 430 10.35 4.64 26.55
N ARG A 431 9.11 4.25 26.22
CA ARG A 431 8.76 3.56 24.97
C ARG A 431 8.26 4.53 23.92
N ARG A 432 8.58 4.26 22.66
CA ARG A 432 8.20 5.08 21.51
C ARG A 432 6.92 4.55 20.86
N PHE A 433 5.99 5.45 20.62
CA PHE A 433 4.74 5.21 19.90
C PHE A 433 4.56 6.26 18.79
N TRP A 434 3.61 5.98 17.90
CA TRP A 434 3.20 6.86 16.81
C TRP A 434 1.76 7.28 17.03
N LEU A 435 1.56 8.59 17.18
CA LEU A 435 0.25 9.22 17.32
C LEU A 435 -0.21 9.70 15.95
N VAL A 436 -1.31 9.15 15.46
CA VAL A 436 -1.99 9.62 14.25
C VAL A 436 -3.16 10.51 14.66
N THR A 437 -3.27 11.70 14.09
CA THR A 437 -4.31 12.68 14.41
C THR A 437 -5.02 13.17 13.17
N ILE A 438 -6.35 13.30 13.27
CA ILE A 438 -7.25 13.87 12.28
C ILE A 438 -7.89 15.11 12.90
N THR A 439 -7.70 16.26 12.26
CA THR A 439 -8.13 17.57 12.78
C THR A 439 -8.72 18.41 11.65
N GLY A 440 -9.53 19.40 12.00
CA GLY A 440 -10.24 20.25 11.04
C GLY A 440 -11.60 19.67 10.67
N VAL A 441 -12.60 20.54 10.56
CA VAL A 441 -14.02 20.14 10.46
C VAL A 441 -14.27 19.29 9.22
N GLU A 442 -13.72 19.66 8.06
CA GLU A 442 -13.86 18.90 6.81
C GLU A 442 -13.34 17.46 6.93
N ASN A 443 -12.16 17.26 7.54
CA ASN A 443 -11.60 15.94 7.76
C ASN A 443 -12.45 15.10 8.73
N LEU A 444 -13.03 15.75 9.75
CA LEU A 444 -13.89 15.09 10.73
C LEU A 444 -15.24 14.69 10.12
N GLU A 445 -15.80 15.51 9.22
CA GLU A 445 -17.00 15.17 8.46
C GLU A 445 -16.76 13.98 7.52
N LEU A 446 -15.62 13.98 6.81
CA LEU A 446 -15.21 12.86 5.97
C LEU A 446 -14.99 11.59 6.80
N PHE A 447 -14.41 11.70 8.00
CA PHE A 447 -14.28 10.58 8.92
C PHE A 447 -15.66 10.07 9.35
N ALA A 448 -16.56 10.95 9.81
CA ALA A 448 -17.89 10.57 10.26
C ALA A 448 -18.69 9.86 9.17
N ARG A 449 -18.53 10.28 7.91
CA ARG A 449 -19.22 9.74 6.74
C ARG A 449 -18.67 8.41 6.26
N ASN A 450 -17.34 8.30 6.16
CA ASN A 450 -16.69 7.16 5.51
C ASN A 450 -16.21 6.06 6.47
N ILE A 451 -15.99 6.40 7.75
CA ILE A 451 -15.40 5.51 8.76
C ILE A 451 -16.34 5.39 9.96
N GLY A 452 -16.62 6.51 10.62
CA GLY A 452 -17.49 6.56 11.80
C GLY A 452 -16.96 5.78 13.02
N PHE A 453 -17.82 5.67 14.03
CA PHE A 453 -17.59 4.85 15.21
C PHE A 453 -18.79 3.93 15.44
N SER A 454 -18.53 2.65 15.73
CA SER A 454 -19.56 1.70 16.12
C SER A 454 -19.95 1.91 17.60
N ILE A 455 -19.01 2.39 18.42
CA ILE A 455 -19.23 2.65 19.85
C ILE A 455 -20.01 3.96 20.03
N GLU A 456 -21.20 3.87 20.64
CA GLU A 456 -22.13 5.00 20.86
C GLU A 456 -21.46 6.22 21.51
N ARG A 457 -20.68 6.01 22.58
CA ARG A 457 -20.02 7.11 23.29
C ARG A 457 -19.06 7.88 22.40
N LYS A 458 -18.27 7.18 21.57
CA LYS A 458 -17.33 7.80 20.62
C LYS A 458 -18.08 8.51 19.51
N ARG A 459 -19.15 7.90 18.98
CA ARG A 459 -20.03 8.53 18.00
C ARG A 459 -20.62 9.84 18.52
N LYS A 460 -21.19 9.86 19.72
CA LYS A 460 -21.72 11.09 20.34
C LYS A 460 -20.64 12.16 20.52
N ALA A 461 -19.46 11.78 21.01
CA ALA A 461 -18.34 12.71 21.15
C ALA A 461 -17.92 13.33 19.81
N LEU A 462 -17.89 12.53 18.73
CA LEU A 462 -17.61 13.04 17.38
C LEU A 462 -18.69 14.03 16.92
N GLN A 463 -19.97 13.73 17.16
CA GLN A 463 -21.07 14.64 16.81
C GLN A 463 -21.01 15.97 17.56
N GLU A 464 -20.63 15.96 18.83
CA GLU A 464 -20.40 17.20 19.58
C GLU A 464 -19.20 17.99 19.02
N LEU A 465 -18.14 17.30 18.62
CA LEU A 465 -16.96 17.93 18.03
C LEU A 465 -17.29 18.63 16.69
N LEU A 466 -18.16 18.03 15.88
CA LEU A 466 -18.61 18.57 14.58
C LEU A 466 -19.46 19.85 14.70
N LYS A 467 -20.04 20.14 15.86
CA LYS A 467 -20.79 21.40 16.09
C LYS A 467 -19.88 22.62 16.26
N LYS A 468 -18.58 22.43 16.46
CA LYS A 468 -17.63 23.53 16.61
C LYS A 468 -17.48 24.27 15.28
N LYS A 469 -17.34 25.60 15.36
CA LYS A 469 -17.05 26.42 14.18
C LYS A 469 -15.69 26.04 13.59
N PRO A 470 -15.56 25.94 12.26
CA PRO A 470 -14.26 25.82 11.61
C PRO A 470 -13.37 27.01 11.96
N ASP A 471 -12.15 26.75 12.42
CA ASP A 471 -11.12 27.76 12.70
C ASP A 471 -9.74 27.25 12.24
N THR A 472 -9.70 26.75 11.00
CA THR A 472 -8.49 26.14 10.45
C THR A 472 -7.92 26.96 9.31
N ASN A 473 -6.83 27.68 9.58
CA ASN A 473 -5.92 28.19 8.54
C ASN A 473 -5.10 27.02 7.96
N VAL A 474 -5.65 26.33 6.97
CA VAL A 474 -4.99 25.27 6.19
C VAL A 474 -4.63 25.78 4.79
N ASP A 475 -3.77 25.04 4.07
CA ASP A 475 -3.41 25.32 2.67
C ASP A 475 -2.80 26.70 2.39
N LEU A 476 -1.88 27.11 3.27
CA LEU A 476 -1.12 28.34 3.15
C LEU A 476 -0.24 28.33 1.89
N ILE A 477 -0.37 29.37 1.07
CA ILE A 477 0.61 29.69 0.01
C ILE A 477 1.59 30.73 0.61
N PRO A 478 2.85 30.36 0.88
CA PRO A 478 3.82 31.25 1.49
C PRO A 478 4.18 32.42 0.55
N GLY A 479 4.42 33.60 1.11
CA GLY A 479 5.01 34.75 0.40
C GLY A 479 4.08 35.54 -0.54
N ILE A 480 2.83 35.12 -0.76
CA ILE A 480 1.94 35.79 -1.73
C ILE A 480 1.10 36.94 -1.17
N SER A 481 1.14 37.21 0.15
CA SER A 481 0.26 38.21 0.79
C SER A 481 0.33 39.58 0.14
N SER A 482 1.53 40.01 -0.27
CA SER A 482 1.74 41.29 -0.97
C SER A 482 1.10 41.28 -2.36
N TRP A 483 1.23 40.18 -3.09
CA TRP A 483 0.65 40.01 -4.42
C TRP A 483 -0.89 39.94 -4.35
N VAL A 484 -1.45 39.16 -3.43
CA VAL A 484 -2.91 39.09 -3.19
C VAL A 484 -3.45 40.46 -2.82
N LYS A 485 -2.77 41.20 -1.94
CA LYS A 485 -3.16 42.56 -1.56
C LYS A 485 -3.14 43.52 -2.75
N LEU A 486 -2.17 43.39 -3.66
CA LEU A 486 -2.09 44.18 -4.88
C LEU A 486 -3.23 43.85 -5.85
N MET A 487 -3.46 42.56 -6.12
CA MET A 487 -4.51 42.10 -7.04
C MET A 487 -5.90 42.44 -6.53
N ARG A 488 -6.16 42.25 -5.24
CA ARG A 488 -7.41 42.66 -4.58
C ARG A 488 -7.70 44.14 -4.80
N LYS A 489 -6.70 45.01 -4.58
CA LYS A 489 -6.85 46.46 -4.77
C LYS A 489 -7.10 46.82 -6.24
N ARG A 490 -6.46 46.12 -7.19
CA ARG A 490 -6.68 46.32 -8.63
C ARG A 490 -8.08 45.89 -9.09
N ALA A 491 -8.64 44.87 -8.45
CA ALA A 491 -10.00 44.40 -8.70
C ALA A 491 -11.07 45.22 -7.94
N ASP A 492 -10.68 46.28 -7.23
CA ASP A 492 -11.54 47.10 -6.36
C ASP A 492 -12.35 46.28 -5.32
N LEU A 493 -11.79 45.16 -4.87
CA LEU A 493 -12.43 44.29 -3.89
C LEU A 493 -12.04 44.72 -2.48
N SER A 494 -13.01 44.75 -1.56
CA SER A 494 -12.69 44.81 -0.12
C SER A 494 -12.07 43.49 0.34
N GLN A 495 -11.41 43.48 1.51
CA GLN A 495 -10.91 42.21 2.08
C GLN A 495 -12.05 41.22 2.33
N ARG A 496 -13.20 41.72 2.77
CA ARG A 496 -14.40 40.92 3.00
C ARG A 496 -14.96 40.33 1.70
N ALA A 497 -15.03 41.14 0.64
CA ALA A 497 -15.50 40.67 -0.66
C ALA A 497 -14.57 39.58 -1.24
N LEU A 498 -13.25 39.71 -1.06
CA LEU A 498 -12.31 38.68 -1.50
C LEU A 498 -12.44 37.38 -0.68
N SER A 499 -12.74 37.45 0.61
CA SER A 499 -12.94 36.24 1.43
C SER A 499 -14.28 35.53 1.18
N GLU A 500 -15.22 36.21 0.53
CA GLU A 500 -16.54 35.67 0.17
C GLU A 500 -16.58 35.10 -1.27
N LEU A 501 -15.52 35.33 -2.07
CA LEU A 501 -15.29 34.71 -3.39
C LEU A 501 -14.66 33.33 -3.22
#